data_AF-A0A517Y083-F1
#
_entry.id   AF-A0A517Y083-F1
#
_cell.length_a   1.000
_cell.length_b   1.000
_cell.length_c   1.000
_cell.angle_alpha   90.00
_cell.angle_beta   90.00
_cell.angle_gamma   90.00
#
_symmetry.space_group_name_H-M   'P 1'
#
loop_
_entity.id
_entity.type
_entity.pdbx_description
1 polymer ?
#
loop_
_entity_poly.entity_id
_entity_poly.type
_entity_poly.pdbx_seq_one_letter_code
_entity_poly.pdbx_strand_id
1 'polypeptide(L)' 'MSITITDPALIAQLREAGSAELTDPDGNVIGTFAVEGLGMLPPGVKSPFTDEERAEMRKERSGRPLKDILRDLEARG' A
#
# COMPACT_ATOMS: atom_id res chain seq x y z
N MET A 1 -5.14 19.05 -10.98
CA MET A 1 -6.61 18.96 -10.88
C MET A 1 -6.91 17.93 -9.80
N SER A 2 -7.81 18.23 -8.86
CA SER A 2 -8.19 17.32 -7.77
C SER A 2 -9.68 17.00 -7.87
N ILE A 3 -10.05 15.75 -7.65
CA ILE A 3 -11.44 15.31 -7.52
C ILE A 3 -11.69 15.03 -6.04
N THR A 4 -12.73 15.63 -5.49
CA THR A 4 -13.14 15.45 -4.09
C THR A 4 -14.54 14.86 -4.05
N ILE A 5 -14.72 13.75 -3.34
CA ILE A 5 -16.02 13.11 -3.12
C ILE A 5 -16.53 13.56 -1.75
N THR A 6 -17.74 14.15 -1.70
CA THR A 6 -18.36 14.66 -0.47
C THR A 6 -19.73 14.03 -0.16
N ASP A 7 -20.16 13.04 -0.94
CA ASP A 7 -21.42 12.33 -0.71
C ASP A 7 -21.33 11.48 0.57
N PRO A 8 -22.15 11.75 1.60
CA PRO A 8 -22.06 11.05 2.87
C PRO A 8 -22.47 9.56 2.78
N ALA A 9 -23.40 9.21 1.91
CA ALA A 9 -23.84 7.82 1.74
C ALA A 9 -22.76 6.99 1.04
N LEU A 10 -22.14 7.56 -0.01
CA LEU A 10 -21.03 6.92 -0.70
C LEU A 10 -19.81 6.78 0.23
N ILE A 11 -19.52 7.79 1.04
CA ILE A 11 -18.44 7.72 2.04
C ILE A 11 -18.70 6.61 3.06
N ALA A 12 -19.94 6.42 3.52
CA ALA A 12 -20.28 5.33 4.43
C ALA A 12 -20.07 3.96 3.78
N GLN A 13 -20.51 3.78 2.54
CA GLN A 13 -20.31 2.52 1.80
C GLN A 13 -18.83 2.20 1.59
N LEU A 14 -18.01 3.19 1.23
CA LEU A 14 -16.57 3.02 1.06
C LEU A 14 -15.89 2.63 2.38
N ARG A 15 -16.35 3.16 3.51
CA ARG A 15 -15.84 2.80 4.84
C ARG A 15 -16.18 1.35 5.20
N GLU A 16 -17.40 0.90 4.89
CA GLU A 16 -17.82 -0.49 5.14
C GLU A 16 -17.12 -1.49 4.22
N ALA A 17 -16.91 -1.12 2.94
CA ALA A 17 -16.26 -1.98 1.96
C ALA A 17 -14.77 -2.21 2.25
N GLY A 18 -14.09 -1.28 2.92
CA GLY A 18 -12.68 -1.37 3.31
C GLY A 18 -11.69 -1.17 2.14
N SER A 19 -12.11 -1.42 0.90
CA SER A 19 -11.37 -1.12 -0.32
C SER A 19 -12.31 -0.86 -1.49
N ALA A 20 -11.82 -0.14 -2.50
CA ALA A 20 -12.55 0.12 -3.73
C ALA A 20 -11.59 0.30 -4.92
N GLU A 21 -12.08 -0.06 -6.09
CA GLU A 21 -11.41 0.08 -7.37
C GLU A 21 -12.00 1.24 -8.17
N LEU A 22 -11.12 1.98 -8.84
CA LEU A 22 -11.49 2.95 -9.85
C LEU A 22 -11.31 2.31 -11.21
N THR A 23 -12.39 2.20 -11.97
CA THR A 23 -12.43 1.63 -13.32
C THR A 23 -12.71 2.70 -14.36
N ASP A 24 -12.13 2.53 -15.56
CA ASP A 24 -12.52 3.28 -16.75
C ASP A 24 -13.84 2.74 -17.35
N PRO A 25 -14.44 3.41 -18.35
CA PRO A 25 -15.68 2.95 -18.98
C PRO A 25 -15.60 1.60 -19.70
N ASP A 26 -14.39 1.18 -20.09
CA ASP A 26 -14.13 -0.11 -20.72
C ASP A 26 -13.96 -1.23 -19.69
N GLY A 27 -13.96 -0.88 -18.39
CA GLY A 27 -13.84 -1.79 -17.25
C GLY A 27 -12.42 -2.02 -16.76
N ASN A 28 -11.42 -1.27 -17.25
CA ASN A 28 -10.04 -1.42 -16.80
C ASN A 28 -9.82 -0.72 -15.46
N VAL A 29 -9.17 -1.40 -14.52
CA VAL A 29 -8.82 -0.81 -13.21
C VAL A 29 -7.66 0.17 -13.40
N ILE A 30 -7.91 1.45 -13.08
CA ILE A 30 -6.93 2.54 -13.13
C ILE A 30 -6.42 2.95 -11.75
N GLY A 31 -7.02 2.43 -10.67
CA GLY A 31 -6.51 2.62 -9.32
C GLY A 31 -7.27 1.82 -8.27
N THR A 32 -6.64 1.59 -7.13
CA THR A 32 -7.24 0.93 -5.98
C THR A 32 -6.94 1.74 -4.72
N PHE A 33 -7.94 1.93 -3.88
CA PHE A 33 -7.80 2.62 -2.61
C PHE A 33 -8.38 1.75 -1.50
N ALA A 34 -7.65 1.65 -0.39
CA ALA A 34 -8.04 0.90 0.78
C ALA A 34 -8.03 1.83 2.00
N VAL A 35 -8.98 1.60 2.91
CA VAL A 35 -9.12 2.35 4.17
C VAL A 35 -7.89 2.13 5.07
N GLU A 36 -7.27 0.97 4.94
CA GLU A 36 -6.03 0.61 5.63
C GLU A 36 -4.93 0.33 4.60
N GLY A 37 -3.70 0.76 4.90
CA GLY A 37 -2.56 0.45 4.05
C GLY A 37 -2.34 -1.07 4.01
N LEU A 38 -2.04 -1.60 2.82
CA LEU A 38 -1.74 -3.02 2.57
C LEU A 38 -0.60 -3.63 3.42
N GLY A 39 0.06 -2.82 4.25
CA GLY A 39 1.08 -3.24 5.21
C GLY A 39 0.57 -3.58 6.61
N MET A 40 -0.75 -3.61 6.83
CA MET A 40 -1.33 -4.12 8.08
C MET A 40 -1.11 -5.61 8.21
N LEU A 41 -0.71 -6.05 9.41
CA LEU A 41 -0.60 -7.47 9.71
C LEU A 41 -2.01 -8.10 9.77
N PRO A 42 -2.17 -9.36 9.35
CA PRO A 42 -3.46 -10.05 9.44
C PRO A 42 -4.02 -10.05 10.87
N PRO A 43 -5.36 -10.17 11.05
CA PRO A 43 -5.96 -10.26 12.38
C PRO A 43 -5.32 -11.35 13.23
N GLY A 44 -4.91 -10.99 14.46
CA GLY A 44 -4.25 -11.89 15.41
C GLY A 44 -2.73 -12.03 15.21
N VAL A 45 -2.16 -11.45 14.14
CA VAL A 45 -0.72 -11.43 13.91
C VAL A 45 -0.13 -10.16 14.51
N LYS A 46 0.82 -10.32 15.42
CA LYS A 46 1.60 -9.21 15.98
C LYS A 46 2.96 -9.15 15.33
N SER A 47 3.47 -7.94 15.12
CA SER A 47 4.84 -7.73 14.69
C SER A 47 5.78 -8.35 15.74
N PRO A 48 6.80 -9.12 15.34
CA PRO A 48 7.81 -9.60 16.29
C PRO A 48 8.70 -8.47 16.80
N PHE A 49 8.67 -7.32 16.14
CA PHE A 49 9.42 -6.11 16.52
C PHE A 49 8.49 -5.06 17.11
N THR A 50 8.96 -4.36 18.15
CA THR A 50 8.28 -3.18 18.69
C THR A 50 8.35 -1.99 17.75
N ASP A 51 7.55 -0.97 18.03
CA ASP A 51 7.54 0.26 17.24
C ASP A 51 8.90 0.96 17.27
N GLU A 52 9.57 0.94 18.43
CA GLU A 52 10.91 1.50 18.67
C GLU A 52 11.98 0.72 17.90
N GLU A 53 11.95 -0.62 17.95
CA GLU A 53 12.90 -1.47 17.21
C GLU A 53 12.79 -1.23 15.71
N ARG A 54 11.56 -1.14 15.17
CA ARG A 54 11.36 -0.80 13.76
C ARG A 54 11.84 0.61 13.43
N ALA A 55 11.72 1.56 14.35
CA ALA A 55 12.21 2.92 14.14
C ALA A 55 13.74 2.95 14.07
N GLU A 56 14.44 2.20 14.91
CA GLU A 56 15.91 2.04 14.84
C GLU A 56 16.34 1.31 13.55
N MET A 57 15.67 0.21 13.17
CA MET A 57 15.97 -0.53 11.93
C MET A 57 15.85 0.35 10.68
N ARG A 58 14.93 1.32 10.66
CA ARG A 58 14.79 2.26 9.54
C ARG A 58 15.95 3.25 9.43
N LYS A 59 16.71 3.48 10.50
CA LYS A 59 17.90 4.35 10.48
C LYS A 59 19.07 3.66 9.77
N GLU A 60 19.15 2.33 9.86
CA GLU A 60 20.13 1.55 9.12
C GLU A 60 19.70 1.36 7.66
N ARG A 61 20.26 2.17 6.76
CA ARG A 61 20.13 1.99 5.31
C ARG A 61 21.18 1.00 4.80
N SER A 62 21.24 -0.19 5.40
CA SER A 62 22.20 -1.24 5.03
C SER A 62 21.81 -2.01 3.75
N GLY A 63 20.68 -1.66 3.12
CA GLY A 63 20.25 -2.24 1.85
C GLY A 63 20.97 -1.67 0.63
N ARG A 64 21.19 -2.52 -0.39
CA ARG A 64 21.57 -2.05 -1.73
C ARG A 64 20.37 -1.33 -2.39
N PRO A 65 20.58 -0.25 -3.15
CA PRO A 65 19.50 0.41 -3.88
C PRO A 65 18.73 -0.58 -4.76
N LEU A 66 17.40 -0.49 -4.76
CA LEU A 66 16.54 -1.40 -5.52
C LEU A 66 16.91 -1.46 -7.01
N LYS A 67 17.26 -0.31 -7.60
CA LYS A 67 17.75 -0.22 -8.98
C LYS A 67 18.95 -1.13 -9.29
N ASP A 68 19.85 -1.30 -8.34
CA ASP A 68 21.07 -2.10 -8.54
C ASP A 68 20.76 -3.59 -8.42
N ILE A 69 19.81 -3.96 -7.55
CA ILE A 69 19.29 -5.33 -7.44
C ILE A 69 18.56 -5.73 -8.72
N LEU A 70 17.71 -4.85 -9.25
CA LEU A 70 16.95 -5.09 -10.48
C LEU A 70 17.88 -5.28 -11.68
N ARG A 71 18.90 -4.42 -11.83
CA ARG A 71 19.92 -4.57 -12.87
C ARG A 71 20.64 -5.92 -12.79
N ASP A 72 21.01 -6.38 -11.59
CA ASP A 72 21.68 -7.67 -11.42
C ASP A 72 20.77 -8.85 -11.78
N LEU A 73 19.45 -8.73 -11.58
CA LEU A 73 18.48 -9.75 -11.95
C LEU A 73 18.26 -9.80 -13.46
N GLU A 74 18.15 -8.65 -14.12
CA GLU A 74 18.06 -8.56 -15.58
C GLU A 74 19.29 -9.15 -16.26
N ALA A 75 20.48 -8.94 -15.70
CA ALA A 75 21.73 -9.50 -16.24
C ALA A 75 21.88 -11.02 -16.04
N ARG A 76 21.00 -11.65 -15.24
CA ARG A 76 20.98 -13.11 -15.00
C ARG A 76 19.95 -13.83 -15.89
N GLY A 77 19.07 -13.10 -16.56
CA GLY A 77 18.15 -13.60 -17.58
C GLY A 77 18.73 -13.47 -18.98
#